data_AF-A0A3N5RZF0-F1
#
_entry.id   AF-A0A3N5RZF0-F1
#
_cell.length_a   1.000
_cell.length_b   1.000
_cell.length_c   1.000
_cell.angle_alpha   90.00
_cell.angle_beta   90.00
_cell.angle_gamma   90.00
#
_symmetry.space_group_name_H-M   'P 1'
#
loop_
_entity.id
_entity.type
_entity.pdbx_description
1 polymer ?
#
loop_
_entity_poly.entity_id
_entity_poly.type
_entity_poly.pdbx_seq_one_letter_code
_entity_poly.pdbx_strand_id
1 'polypeptide(L)'
;MGFTYFQGYFFARPEIVSGKDIPGYKLNYLQILREVHKIDADFGELEDIIKRDVSITYKLLRLINSAAFSFSTKIQSIKQAISLLGLNEFRKWVSLIALSSMGDDKPGDLVLTSMSRARFCELIAPRIGMKDKSSDLFLTGMFSMIDAFIDQPMEEILNDLPLSEGIKTALLGGDNVYRTALESAISYEKGDWETLGDLRGRLGLGEDEFPPIFHSSIEWASRIFIE
;
A
#
# COMPACT_ATOMS: atom_id res chain seq x y z
N MET A 1 -17.00 -34.50 -16.50
CA MET A 1 -16.99 -33.06 -16.16
C MET A 1 -16.73 -32.95 -14.68
N GLY A 2 -15.46 -32.79 -14.29
CA GLY A 2 -15.04 -32.72 -12.89
C GLY A 2 -14.32 -31.40 -12.68
N PHE A 3 -15.06 -30.36 -12.32
CA PHE A 3 -14.45 -29.14 -11.79
C PHE A 3 -14.33 -29.33 -10.29
N THR A 4 -13.09 -29.32 -9.81
CA THR A 4 -12.81 -29.19 -8.38
C THR A 4 -12.85 -27.70 -8.10
N TYR A 5 -13.82 -27.25 -7.30
CA TYR A 5 -13.83 -25.90 -6.76
C TYR A 5 -12.53 -25.70 -5.96
N PHE A 6 -11.60 -24.92 -6.50
CA PHE A 6 -10.48 -24.39 -5.75
C PHE A 6 -11.02 -23.30 -4.82
N GLN A 7 -11.51 -23.73 -3.66
CA GLN A 7 -11.78 -22.82 -2.55
C GLN A 7 -10.41 -22.49 -1.94
N GLY A 8 -9.86 -21.33 -2.32
CA GLY A 8 -8.53 -20.86 -1.92
C GLY A 8 -8.42 -20.66 -0.41
N TYR A 9 -8.13 -21.73 0.32
CA TYR A 9 -7.75 -21.74 1.73
C TYR A 9 -6.22 -21.68 1.89
N PHE A 10 -5.51 -20.98 1.01
CA PHE A 10 -4.07 -21.18 0.89
C PHE A 10 -3.17 -20.20 1.67
N PHE A 11 -3.62 -19.03 2.14
CA PHE A 11 -2.71 -18.14 2.90
C PHE A 11 -3.39 -17.22 3.92
N ALA A 12 -3.77 -17.75 5.08
CA ALA A 12 -4.17 -16.90 6.22
C ALA A 12 -3.76 -17.49 7.58
N ARG A 13 -2.60 -18.17 7.64
CA ARG A 13 -1.89 -18.39 8.90
C ARG A 13 -0.68 -17.47 8.90
N PRO A 14 -0.37 -16.76 10.00
CA PRO A 14 0.94 -16.15 10.15
C PRO A 14 1.93 -17.31 10.21
N GLU A 15 2.56 -17.66 9.07
CA GLU A 15 3.84 -18.32 9.14
C GLU A 15 4.75 -17.36 9.89
N ILE A 16 5.37 -17.83 10.96
CA ILE A 16 6.45 -17.10 11.62
C ILE A 16 7.49 -16.89 10.52
N VAL A 17 7.57 -15.66 10.01
CA VAL A 17 8.51 -15.32 8.95
C VAL A 17 9.91 -15.46 9.53
N SER A 18 10.52 -16.62 9.30
CA SER A 18 11.91 -16.89 9.65
C SER A 18 12.77 -16.02 8.73
N GLY A 19 13.38 -14.96 9.28
CA GLY A 19 14.16 -14.00 8.51
C GLY A 19 15.15 -14.68 7.57
N LYS A 20 14.92 -14.54 6.26
CA LYS A 20 15.85 -14.99 5.20
C LYS A 20 16.69 -13.81 4.74
N ASP A 21 17.91 -14.06 4.26
CA ASP A 21 18.72 -13.00 3.68
C ASP A 21 17.93 -12.22 2.61
N ILE A 22 17.80 -10.90 2.81
CA ILE A 22 17.03 -10.04 1.92
C ILE A 22 17.79 -9.93 0.59
N PRO A 23 17.17 -10.28 -0.56
CA PRO A 23 17.80 -10.10 -1.85
C PRO A 23 18.24 -8.64 -2.08
N GLY A 24 19.43 -8.44 -2.66
CA GLY A 24 20.01 -7.09 -2.80
C GLY A 24 19.11 -6.07 -3.52
N TYR A 25 18.30 -6.51 -4.49
CA TYR A 25 17.35 -5.61 -5.17
C TYR A 25 16.21 -5.14 -4.24
N LYS A 26 15.76 -5.96 -3.28
CA LYS A 26 14.77 -5.57 -2.27
C LYS A 26 15.36 -4.59 -1.25
N LEU A 27 16.66 -4.73 -0.94
CA LEU A 27 17.38 -3.73 -0.12
C LEU A 27 17.41 -2.36 -0.80
N ASN A 28 17.61 -2.30 -2.12
CA ASN A 28 17.54 -1.03 -2.86
C ASN A 28 16.14 -0.40 -2.75
N TYR A 29 15.07 -1.18 -2.93
CA TYR A 29 13.71 -0.67 -2.78
C TYR A 29 13.40 -0.24 -1.33
N LEU A 30 13.90 -0.97 -0.33
CA LEU A 30 13.80 -0.57 1.08
C LEU A 30 14.53 0.76 1.32
N GLN A 31 15.73 0.93 0.78
CA GLN A 31 16.46 2.20 0.88
C GLN A 31 15.66 3.34 0.26
N ILE A 32 15.04 3.14 -0.89
CA ILE A 32 14.18 4.16 -1.52
C ILE A 32 13.00 4.50 -0.62
N LEU A 33 12.31 3.51 -0.05
CA LEU A 33 11.22 3.74 0.92
C LEU A 33 11.71 4.54 2.13
N ARG A 34 12.90 4.20 2.67
CA ARG A 34 13.49 4.91 3.80
C ARG A 34 13.70 6.39 3.48
N GLU A 35 14.31 6.68 2.34
CA GLU A 35 14.63 8.05 1.95
C GLU A 35 13.37 8.87 1.63
N VAL A 36 12.42 8.27 0.91
CA VAL A 36 11.16 8.90 0.50
C VAL A 36 10.29 9.31 1.69
N HIS A 37 10.29 8.52 2.75
CA HIS A 37 9.47 8.78 3.95
C HIS A 37 10.15 9.63 5.02
N LYS A 38 11.41 10.07 4.84
CA LYS A 38 12.04 11.02 5.79
C LYS A 38 11.22 12.29 5.91
N ILE A 39 11.05 12.79 7.14
CA ILE A 39 10.28 14.01 7.45
C ILE A 39 10.79 15.20 6.62
N ASP A 40 12.11 15.37 6.58
CA ASP A 40 12.80 16.48 5.89
C ASP A 40 13.36 16.07 4.53
N ALA A 41 12.67 15.18 3.80
CA ALA A 41 13.15 14.73 2.50
C ALA A 41 13.30 15.90 1.51
N ASP A 42 14.53 16.13 1.03
CA ASP A 42 14.83 17.15 0.01
C ASP A 42 14.40 16.65 -1.38
N PHE A 43 13.77 17.54 -2.15
CA PHE A 43 13.25 17.16 -3.49
C PHE A 43 14.36 16.80 -4.48
N GLY A 44 15.53 17.44 -4.36
CA GLY A 44 16.71 17.12 -5.16
C GLY A 44 17.28 15.75 -4.78
N GLU A 45 17.40 15.47 -3.48
CA GLU A 45 17.88 14.17 -2.99
C GLU A 45 16.94 13.03 -3.42
N LEU A 46 15.62 13.20 -3.28
CA LEU A 46 14.63 12.21 -3.74
C LEU A 46 14.70 11.98 -5.25
N GLU A 47 14.88 13.06 -6.02
CA GLU A 47 15.06 12.97 -7.46
C GLU A 47 16.32 12.16 -7.81
N ASP A 48 17.45 12.44 -7.16
CA ASP A 48 18.71 11.75 -7.40
C ASP A 48 18.66 10.27 -7.01
N ILE A 49 18.00 9.95 -5.91
CA ILE A 49 17.82 8.57 -5.45
C ILE A 49 16.99 7.78 -6.45
N ILE A 50 15.86 8.34 -6.90
CA ILE A 50 14.96 7.64 -7.82
C ILE A 50 15.58 7.51 -9.21
N LYS A 51 16.27 8.55 -9.70
CA LYS A 51 16.94 8.53 -11.02
C LYS A 51 18.06 7.49 -11.14
N ARG A 52 18.67 7.07 -10.02
CA ARG A 52 19.67 6.00 -10.03
C ARG A 52 19.08 4.66 -10.45
N ASP A 53 17.78 4.44 -10.20
CA ASP A 53 17.06 3.27 -10.67
C ASP A 53 16.23 3.61 -11.91
N VAL A 54 16.75 3.20 -13.08
CA VAL A 54 16.10 3.41 -14.38
C VAL A 54 14.74 2.71 -14.45
N SER A 55 14.60 1.55 -13.81
CA SER A 55 13.36 0.77 -13.80
C SER A 55 12.27 1.50 -13.02
N ILE A 56 12.56 1.95 -11.79
CA ILE A 56 11.62 2.72 -10.98
C ILE A 56 11.27 4.04 -11.65
N THR A 57 12.25 4.77 -12.16
CA THR A 57 12.02 6.04 -12.85
C THR A 57 11.06 5.87 -14.02
N TYR A 58 11.29 4.84 -14.85
CA TYR A 58 10.40 4.53 -15.96
C TYR A 58 9.00 4.11 -15.50
N LYS A 59 8.90 3.15 -14.56
CA LYS A 59 7.62 2.66 -14.03
C LYS A 59 6.80 3.79 -13.40
N LEU A 60 7.46 4.67 -12.63
CA LEU A 60 6.82 5.81 -11.96
C LEU A 60 6.32 6.84 -12.97
N LEU A 61 7.13 7.24 -13.95
CA LEU A 61 6.69 8.19 -14.98
C LEU A 61 5.59 7.59 -15.86
N ARG A 62 5.64 6.29 -16.18
CA ARG A 62 4.55 5.60 -16.91
C ARG A 62 3.25 5.63 -16.09
N LEU A 63 3.32 5.30 -14.80
CA LEU A 63 2.17 5.29 -13.90
C LEU A 63 1.55 6.68 -13.75
N ILE A 64 2.38 7.69 -13.49
CA ILE A 64 1.94 9.09 -13.34
C ILE A 64 1.32 9.63 -14.63
N ASN A 65 1.80 9.21 -15.79
CA ASN A 65 1.23 9.60 -17.09
C ASN A 65 0.06 8.70 -17.54
N SER A 66 -0.34 7.71 -16.75
CA SER A 66 -1.48 6.86 -17.08
C SER A 66 -2.80 7.61 -16.96
N ALA A 67 -3.87 7.00 -17.48
CA ALA A 67 -5.22 7.55 -17.37
C ALA A 67 -5.66 7.81 -15.91
N ALA A 68 -5.00 7.18 -14.93
CA ALA A 68 -5.29 7.33 -13.52
C ALA A 68 -5.11 8.77 -12.98
N PHE A 69 -4.28 9.59 -13.62
CA PHE A 69 -3.99 10.96 -13.13
C PHE A 69 -4.51 12.08 -14.03
N SER A 70 -4.96 11.76 -15.25
CA SER A 70 -5.59 12.70 -16.19
C SER A 70 -4.85 14.06 -16.34
N PHE A 71 -3.52 14.06 -16.31
CA PHE A 71 -2.75 15.28 -16.50
C PHE A 71 -2.90 15.82 -17.93
N SER A 72 -3.08 17.14 -18.06
CA SER A 72 -3.17 17.82 -19.36
C SER A 72 -1.86 17.84 -20.13
N THR A 73 -0.73 17.64 -19.44
CA THR A 73 0.62 17.59 -20.03
C THR A 73 1.36 16.36 -19.55
N LYS A 74 2.13 15.76 -20.46
CA LYS A 74 2.97 14.60 -20.14
C LYS A 74 4.10 15.02 -19.19
N ILE A 75 4.20 14.35 -18.05
CA ILE A 75 5.26 14.53 -17.06
C ILE A 75 6.52 13.83 -17.54
N GLN A 76 7.63 14.56 -17.61
CA GLN A 76 8.89 14.08 -18.19
C GLN A 76 10.03 13.91 -17.18
N SER A 77 9.85 14.38 -15.93
CA SER A 77 10.89 14.29 -14.91
C SER A 77 10.33 14.08 -13.51
N ILE A 78 11.17 13.55 -12.62
CA ILE A 78 10.84 13.34 -11.21
C ILE A 78 10.57 14.67 -10.50
N LYS A 79 11.41 15.68 -10.73
CA LYS A 79 11.17 17.03 -10.19
C LYS A 79 9.80 17.60 -10.58
N GLN A 80 9.41 17.44 -11.84
CA GLN A 80 8.10 17.86 -12.32
C GLN A 80 6.97 17.08 -11.64
N ALA A 81 7.13 15.76 -11.49
CA ALA A 81 6.17 14.91 -10.78
C ALA A 81 5.96 15.37 -9.33
N ILE A 82 7.06 15.59 -8.57
CA ILE A 82 7.01 16.06 -7.18
C ILE A 82 6.30 17.42 -7.09
N SER A 83 6.64 18.34 -7.99
CA SER A 83 6.09 19.70 -7.98
C SER A 83 4.58 19.75 -8.27
N LEU A 84 4.10 18.85 -9.14
CA LEU A 84 2.68 18.80 -9.54
C LEU A 84 1.81 18.00 -8.56
N LEU A 85 2.30 16.87 -8.08
CA LEU A 85 1.57 15.98 -7.17
C LEU A 85 1.61 16.47 -5.72
N GLY A 86 2.70 17.14 -5.34
CA GLY A 86 3.06 17.33 -3.95
C GLY A 86 3.72 16.08 -3.35
N LEU A 87 4.40 16.27 -2.22
CA LEU A 87 5.25 15.26 -1.62
C LEU A 87 4.48 14.01 -1.14
N ASN A 88 3.31 14.18 -0.53
CA ASN A 88 2.54 13.05 0.01
C ASN A 88 2.02 12.11 -1.09
N GLU A 89 1.53 12.66 -2.19
CA GLU A 89 1.13 11.86 -3.34
C GLU A 89 2.34 11.23 -4.00
N PHE A 90 3.44 11.97 -4.16
CA PHE A 90 4.66 11.39 -4.69
C PHE A 90 5.18 10.20 -3.87
N ARG A 91 5.23 10.33 -2.53
CA ARG A 91 5.60 9.25 -1.60
C ARG A 91 4.74 8.01 -1.80
N LYS A 92 3.43 8.21 -1.95
CA LYS A 92 2.45 7.14 -2.19
C LYS A 92 2.79 6.33 -3.43
N TRP A 93 3.04 6.99 -4.55
CA TRP A 93 3.28 6.34 -5.84
C TRP A 93 4.65 5.71 -5.96
N VAL A 94 5.67 6.33 -5.38
CA VAL A 94 6.99 5.70 -5.27
C VAL A 94 6.92 4.45 -4.42
N SER A 95 6.19 4.50 -3.29
CA SER A 95 6.02 3.34 -2.41
C SER A 95 5.31 2.19 -3.10
N LEU A 96 4.28 2.50 -3.89
CA LEU A 96 3.56 1.53 -4.70
C LEU A 96 4.49 0.83 -5.71
N ILE A 97 5.29 1.58 -6.47
CA ILE A 97 6.24 1.01 -7.44
C ILE A 97 7.33 0.19 -6.77
N ALA A 98 7.84 0.66 -5.62
CA ALA A 98 8.86 -0.05 -4.85
C ALA A 98 8.30 -1.39 -4.35
N LEU A 99 7.13 -1.38 -3.72
CA LEU A 99 6.52 -2.59 -3.16
C LEU A 99 6.10 -3.57 -4.26
N SER A 100 5.53 -3.09 -5.36
CA SER A 100 5.18 -3.95 -6.48
C SER A 100 6.41 -4.61 -7.10
N SER A 101 7.52 -3.88 -7.21
CA SER A 101 8.78 -4.42 -7.76
C SER A 101 9.47 -5.39 -6.78
N MET A 102 9.30 -5.22 -5.47
CA MET A 102 9.67 -6.25 -4.49
C MET A 102 8.80 -7.52 -4.59
N GLY A 103 7.63 -7.41 -5.19
CA GLY A 103 6.67 -8.51 -5.40
C GLY A 103 6.85 -9.27 -6.71
N ASP A 104 7.81 -8.90 -7.57
CA ASP A 104 8.03 -9.55 -8.87
C ASP A 104 8.36 -11.06 -8.72
N ASP A 105 8.92 -11.47 -7.58
CA ASP A 105 9.20 -12.88 -7.21
C ASP A 105 8.10 -13.54 -6.35
N LYS A 106 6.97 -12.86 -6.13
CA LYS A 106 5.88 -13.30 -5.25
C LYS A 106 4.61 -13.62 -6.05
N PRO A 107 3.63 -14.35 -5.46
CA PRO A 107 2.35 -14.57 -6.12
C PRO A 107 1.66 -13.23 -6.46
N GLY A 108 1.11 -13.11 -7.66
CA GLY A 108 0.46 -11.88 -8.12
C GLY A 108 -0.67 -11.40 -7.21
N ASP A 109 -1.37 -12.33 -6.56
CA ASP A 109 -2.43 -12.03 -5.60
C ASP A 109 -1.92 -11.24 -4.39
N LEU A 110 -0.64 -11.37 -4.00
CA LEU A 110 -0.07 -10.62 -2.87
C LEU A 110 -0.07 -9.11 -3.15
N VAL A 111 0.38 -8.72 -4.35
CA VAL A 111 0.35 -7.32 -4.79
C VAL A 111 -1.08 -6.83 -4.86
N LEU A 112 -1.98 -7.59 -5.51
CA LEU A 112 -3.37 -7.20 -5.65
C LEU A 112 -4.07 -6.98 -4.30
N THR A 113 -3.87 -7.91 -3.35
CA THR A 113 -4.44 -7.82 -2.00
C THR A 113 -3.91 -6.61 -1.23
N SER A 114 -2.58 -6.41 -1.22
CA SER A 114 -1.96 -5.23 -0.58
C SER A 114 -2.52 -3.92 -1.14
N MET A 115 -2.68 -3.84 -2.47
CA MET A 115 -3.14 -2.63 -3.16
C MET A 115 -4.64 -2.39 -2.98
N SER A 116 -5.44 -3.46 -2.93
CA SER A 116 -6.87 -3.37 -2.58
C SER A 116 -7.04 -2.82 -1.15
N ARG A 117 -6.27 -3.33 -0.18
CA ARG A 117 -6.30 -2.82 1.21
C ARG A 117 -5.84 -1.37 1.30
N ALA A 118 -4.78 -0.99 0.57
CA ALA A 118 -4.31 0.38 0.47
C ALA A 118 -5.43 1.31 0.00
N ARG A 119 -6.05 0.97 -1.14
CA ARG A 119 -7.10 1.80 -1.73
C ARG A 119 -8.36 1.86 -0.86
N PHE A 120 -8.72 0.76 -0.22
CA PHE A 120 -9.85 0.73 0.70
C PHE A 120 -9.65 1.68 1.88
N CYS A 121 -8.49 1.62 2.53
CA CYS A 121 -8.17 2.48 3.67
C CYS A 121 -8.18 3.97 3.26
N GLU A 122 -7.66 4.28 2.07
CA GLU A 122 -7.69 5.63 1.51
C GLU A 122 -9.11 6.14 1.23
N LEU A 123 -9.99 5.30 0.67
CA LEU A 123 -11.36 5.68 0.33
C LEU A 123 -12.26 5.83 1.56
N ILE A 124 -11.95 5.14 2.65
CA ILE A 124 -12.63 5.31 3.94
C ILE A 124 -12.26 6.63 4.61
N ALA A 125 -11.02 7.11 4.44
CA ALA A 125 -10.50 8.30 5.11
C ALA A 125 -11.48 9.51 5.14
N PRO A 126 -12.07 9.97 4.02
CA PRO A 126 -13.03 11.07 4.06
C PRO A 126 -14.33 10.74 4.80
N ARG A 127 -14.76 9.48 4.83
CA ARG A 127 -16.00 9.03 5.50
C ARG A 127 -15.88 9.08 7.02
N ILE A 128 -14.66 8.91 7.53
CA ILE A 128 -14.35 8.90 8.97
C ILE A 128 -13.74 10.23 9.45
N GLY A 129 -13.84 11.30 8.66
CA GLY A 129 -13.31 12.62 9.03
C GLY A 129 -11.78 12.75 8.97
N MET A 130 -11.09 11.82 8.30
CA MET A 130 -9.63 11.74 8.21
C MET A 130 -9.09 12.04 6.80
N LYS A 131 -9.77 12.90 6.04
CA LYS A 131 -9.38 13.23 4.65
C LYS A 131 -7.93 13.71 4.52
N ASP A 132 -7.42 14.46 5.50
CA ASP A 132 -6.03 14.95 5.49
C ASP A 132 -4.99 13.84 5.76
N LYS A 133 -5.47 12.67 6.21
CA LYS A 133 -4.67 11.47 6.50
C LYS A 133 -4.90 10.35 5.48
N SER A 134 -5.56 10.61 4.36
CA SER A 134 -5.80 9.61 3.30
C SER A 134 -4.51 8.93 2.82
N SER A 135 -3.41 9.68 2.67
CA SER A 135 -2.11 9.12 2.28
C SER A 135 -1.55 8.16 3.34
N ASP A 136 -1.64 8.52 4.63
CA ASP A 136 -1.21 7.65 5.74
C ASP A 136 -2.06 6.37 5.82
N LEU A 137 -3.37 6.48 5.62
CA LEU A 137 -4.29 5.33 5.56
C LEU A 137 -3.99 4.43 4.36
N PHE A 138 -3.69 5.02 3.20
CA PHE A 138 -3.25 4.26 2.03
C PHE A 138 -1.97 3.48 2.32
N LEU A 139 -0.95 4.14 2.89
CA LEU A 139 0.32 3.50 3.27
C LEU A 139 0.10 2.39 4.32
N THR A 140 -0.83 2.60 5.27
CA THR A 140 -1.21 1.57 6.25
C THR A 140 -1.75 0.31 5.54
N GLY A 141 -2.69 0.47 4.61
CA GLY A 141 -3.22 -0.66 3.85
C GLY A 141 -2.16 -1.33 2.97
N MET A 142 -1.31 -0.54 2.32
CA MET A 142 -0.24 -1.02 1.44
C MET A 142 0.79 -1.86 2.21
N PHE A 143 1.33 -1.33 3.31
CA PHE A 143 2.36 -1.98 4.10
C PHE A 143 1.82 -3.09 5.01
N SER A 144 0.51 -3.35 5.03
CA SER A 144 -0.10 -4.44 5.82
C SER A 144 0.42 -5.85 5.50
N MET A 145 1.14 -6.01 4.38
CA MET A 145 1.70 -7.27 3.92
C MET A 145 3.20 -7.16 3.60
N ILE A 146 3.90 -6.09 4.02
CA ILE A 146 5.31 -5.84 3.65
C ILE A 146 6.26 -6.95 4.13
N ASP A 147 5.95 -7.57 5.26
CA ASP A 147 6.63 -8.76 5.78
C ASP A 147 6.62 -9.93 4.79
N ALA A 148 5.49 -10.18 4.12
CA ALA A 148 5.38 -11.22 3.10
C ALA A 148 6.15 -10.89 1.80
N PHE A 149 6.34 -9.59 1.49
CA PHE A 149 7.17 -9.18 0.36
C PHE A 149 8.67 -9.40 0.62
N ILE A 150 9.10 -9.15 1.85
CA ILE A 150 10.52 -9.07 2.21
C ILE A 150 11.03 -10.37 2.87
N ASP A 151 10.12 -11.22 3.35
CA ASP A 151 10.43 -12.42 4.16
C ASP A 151 11.20 -12.06 5.44
N GLN A 152 10.75 -10.99 6.10
CA GLN A 152 11.27 -10.50 7.39
C GLN A 152 10.12 -10.17 8.36
N PRO A 153 10.35 -10.24 9.68
CA PRO A 153 9.36 -9.82 10.66
C PRO A 153 8.94 -8.35 10.47
N MET A 154 7.63 -8.07 10.56
CA MET A 154 7.06 -6.73 10.43
C MET A 154 7.79 -5.70 11.32
N GLU A 155 8.07 -6.06 12.56
CA GLU A 155 8.75 -5.19 13.52
C GLU A 155 10.15 -4.77 13.05
N GLU A 156 10.93 -5.70 12.50
CA GLU A 156 12.28 -5.42 11.98
C GLU A 156 12.21 -4.46 10.79
N ILE A 157 11.26 -4.67 9.88
CA ILE A 157 11.05 -3.79 8.71
C ILE A 157 10.67 -2.38 9.14
N LEU A 158 9.76 -2.25 10.12
CA LEU A 158 9.25 -0.96 10.59
C LEU A 158 10.26 -0.15 11.42
N ASN A 159 11.26 -0.81 12.01
CA ASN A 159 12.37 -0.13 12.69
C ASN A 159 13.21 0.70 11.71
N ASP A 160 13.38 0.20 10.48
CA ASP A 160 14.16 0.89 9.45
C ASP A 160 13.36 1.95 8.68
N LEU A 161 12.04 1.82 8.61
CA LEU A 161 11.18 2.74 7.85
C LEU A 161 10.74 3.96 8.69
N PRO A 162 10.97 5.20 8.23
CA PRO A 162 10.55 6.42 8.92
C PRO A 162 9.06 6.74 8.66
N LEU A 163 8.18 5.78 8.97
CA LEU A 163 6.72 5.98 8.91
C LEU A 163 6.21 6.68 10.17
N SER A 164 5.03 7.28 10.09
CA SER A 164 4.40 7.89 11.26
C SER A 164 4.05 6.85 12.32
N GLU A 165 4.05 7.26 13.60
CA GLU A 165 3.72 6.38 14.72
C GLU A 165 2.33 5.75 14.61
N GLY A 166 1.36 6.46 14.03
CA GLY A 166 0.03 5.93 13.76
C GLY A 166 0.04 4.72 12.82
N ILE A 167 0.84 4.79 11.75
CA ILE A 167 1.01 3.69 10.79
C ILE A 167 1.73 2.52 11.46
N LYS A 168 2.86 2.78 12.14
CA LYS A 168 3.63 1.73 12.83
C LYS A 168 2.80 0.98 13.86
N THR A 169 2.09 1.73 14.71
CA THR A 169 1.20 1.16 15.74
C THR A 169 0.15 0.24 15.11
N ALA A 170 -0.49 0.66 14.01
CA ALA A 170 -1.51 -0.15 13.34
C ALA A 170 -0.97 -1.44 12.73
N LEU A 171 0.19 -1.35 12.07
CA LEU A 171 0.84 -2.50 11.43
C LEU A 171 1.35 -3.52 12.47
N LEU A 172 1.72 -3.07 13.66
CA LEU A 172 2.11 -3.92 14.80
C LEU A 172 0.92 -4.45 15.61
N GLY A 173 -0.32 -4.09 15.26
CA GLY A 173 -1.52 -4.56 15.97
C GLY A 173 -1.95 -3.73 17.17
N GLY A 174 -1.34 -2.57 17.38
CA GLY A 174 -1.81 -1.60 18.35
C GLY A 174 -3.14 -0.96 17.94
N ASP A 175 -3.96 -0.65 18.93
CA ASP A 175 -5.28 -0.09 18.71
C ASP A 175 -5.22 1.39 18.33
N ASN A 176 -5.70 1.72 17.12
CA ASN A 176 -5.94 3.08 16.68
C ASN A 176 -6.89 3.09 15.46
N VAL A 177 -7.19 4.28 14.94
CA VAL A 177 -8.09 4.43 13.79
C VAL A 177 -7.53 3.84 12.48
N TYR A 178 -6.21 3.90 12.27
CA TYR A 178 -5.55 3.27 11.11
C TYR A 178 -5.70 1.75 11.16
N ARG A 179 -5.54 1.15 12.35
CA ARG A 179 -5.77 -0.27 12.60
C ARG A 179 -7.22 -0.64 12.34
N THR A 180 -8.17 0.14 12.86
CA THR A 180 -9.60 -0.11 12.69
C THR A 180 -9.99 -0.10 11.21
N ALA A 181 -9.47 0.85 10.43
CA ALA A 181 -9.68 0.91 8.98
C ALA A 181 -9.06 -0.31 8.25
N LEU A 182 -7.82 -0.67 8.60
CA LEU A 182 -7.13 -1.84 8.04
C LEU A 182 -7.85 -3.16 8.36
N GLU A 183 -8.22 -3.38 9.61
CA GLU A 183 -8.95 -4.57 10.05
C GLU A 183 -10.33 -4.66 9.39
N SER A 184 -10.96 -3.53 9.09
CA SER A 184 -12.22 -3.55 8.35
C SER A 184 -12.03 -4.06 6.93
N ALA A 185 -10.94 -3.67 6.25
CA ALA A 185 -10.59 -4.19 4.94
C ALA A 185 -10.35 -5.71 5.00
N ILE A 186 -9.57 -6.16 5.99
CA ILE A 186 -9.23 -7.57 6.20
C ILE A 186 -10.47 -8.40 6.54
N SER A 187 -11.36 -7.88 7.38
CA SER A 187 -12.59 -8.58 7.80
C SER A 187 -13.56 -8.70 6.62
N TYR A 188 -13.71 -7.63 5.82
CA TYR A 188 -14.51 -7.66 4.61
C TYR A 188 -13.97 -8.67 3.58
N GLU A 189 -12.65 -8.69 3.36
CA GLU A 189 -11.96 -9.65 2.47
C GLU A 189 -12.21 -11.11 2.89
N LYS A 190 -12.22 -11.38 4.20
CA LYS A 190 -12.43 -12.72 4.77
C LYS A 190 -13.90 -13.11 4.92
N GLY A 191 -14.83 -12.18 4.71
CA GLY A 191 -16.25 -12.38 5.01
C GLY A 191 -16.53 -12.55 6.52
N ASP A 192 -15.69 -11.97 7.38
CA ASP A 192 -15.89 -11.94 8.82
C ASP A 192 -16.84 -10.78 9.19
N TRP A 193 -18.14 -11.05 9.05
CA TRP A 193 -19.19 -10.05 9.25
C TRP A 193 -19.40 -9.66 10.72
N GLU A 194 -19.03 -10.53 11.66
CA GLU A 194 -19.14 -10.27 13.09
C GLU A 194 -18.12 -9.19 13.49
N THR A 195 -16.84 -9.43 13.21
CA THR A 195 -15.77 -8.44 13.48
C THR A 195 -16.01 -7.14 12.69
N LEU A 196 -16.44 -7.24 11.43
CA LEU A 196 -16.74 -6.05 10.63
C LEU A 196 -17.88 -5.21 11.22
N GLY A 197 -18.90 -5.85 11.81
CA GLY A 197 -20.02 -5.18 12.45
C GLY A 197 -19.56 -4.26 13.60
N ASP A 198 -18.65 -4.76 14.44
CA ASP A 198 -18.07 -4.01 15.55
C ASP A 198 -17.17 -2.87 15.07
N LEU A 199 -16.28 -3.15 14.12
CA LEU A 199 -15.36 -2.15 13.55
C LEU A 199 -16.10 -1.02 12.85
N ARG A 200 -17.18 -1.34 12.13
CA ARG A 200 -18.08 -0.36 11.53
C ARG A 200 -18.63 0.62 12.56
N GLY A 201 -19.08 0.11 13.72
CA GLY A 201 -19.58 0.94 14.81
C GLY A 201 -18.53 1.91 15.33
N ARG A 202 -17.27 1.48 15.42
CA ARG A 202 -16.13 2.32 15.81
C ARG A 202 -15.77 3.39 14.77
N LEU A 203 -15.96 3.09 13.49
CA LEU A 203 -15.73 4.03 12.39
C LEU A 203 -16.93 4.95 12.13
N GLY A 204 -18.09 4.69 12.73
CA GLY A 204 -19.31 5.47 12.52
C GLY A 204 -19.89 5.33 11.11
N LEU A 205 -19.67 4.18 10.45
CA LEU A 205 -20.11 3.92 9.08
C LEU A 205 -21.39 3.06 9.04
N GLY A 206 -22.16 3.18 7.96
CA GLY A 206 -23.30 2.30 7.67
C GLY A 206 -22.88 0.97 7.04
N GLU A 207 -23.76 -0.04 7.07
CA GLU A 207 -23.53 -1.33 6.40
C GLU A 207 -23.35 -1.16 4.88
N ASP A 208 -24.17 -0.30 4.28
CA ASP A 208 -24.20 -0.05 2.84
C ASP A 208 -23.00 0.76 2.31
N GLU A 209 -22.15 1.28 3.20
CA GLU A 209 -20.98 2.08 2.80
C GLU A 209 -19.78 1.24 2.42
N PHE A 210 -19.63 0.04 2.98
CA PHE A 210 -18.48 -0.84 2.76
C PHE A 210 -18.43 -1.47 1.37
N PRO A 211 -19.51 -2.09 0.85
CA PRO A 211 -19.50 -2.74 -0.46
C PRO A 211 -19.01 -1.87 -1.62
N PRO A 212 -19.49 -0.62 -1.81
CA PRO A 212 -19.02 0.21 -2.93
C PRO A 212 -17.56 0.63 -2.76
N ILE A 213 -17.09 0.85 -1.54
CA ILE A 213 -15.68 1.18 -1.25
C ILE A 213 -14.78 -0.01 -1.60
N PHE A 214 -15.13 -1.20 -1.13
CA PHE A 214 -14.34 -2.41 -1.37
C PHE A 214 -14.31 -2.79 -2.85
N HIS A 215 -15.46 -2.74 -3.52
CA HIS A 215 -15.54 -2.97 -4.96
C HIS A 215 -14.65 -2.00 -5.75
N SER A 216 -14.75 -0.70 -5.46
CA SER A 216 -13.90 0.33 -6.09
C SER A 216 -12.41 0.10 -5.85
N SER A 217 -12.05 -0.47 -4.69
CA SER A 217 -10.67 -0.75 -4.31
C SER A 217 -10.07 -1.88 -5.14
N ILE A 218 -10.83 -2.97 -5.34
CA ILE A 218 -10.42 -4.09 -6.21
C ILE A 218 -10.31 -3.65 -7.66
N GLU A 219 -11.30 -2.91 -8.17
CA GLU A 219 -11.27 -2.42 -9.55
C GLU A 219 -10.05 -1.53 -9.81
N TRP A 220 -9.76 -0.62 -8.89
CA TRP A 220 -8.61 0.27 -8.97
C TRP A 220 -7.29 -0.51 -8.95
N ALA A 221 -7.15 -1.47 -8.03
CA ALA A 221 -5.94 -2.29 -7.92
C ALA A 221 -5.72 -3.14 -9.19
N SER A 222 -6.79 -3.70 -9.74
CA SER A 222 -6.74 -4.48 -10.98
C SER A 222 -6.31 -3.63 -12.18
N ARG A 223 -6.80 -2.40 -12.31
CA ARG A 223 -6.43 -1.52 -13.44
C ARG A 223 -4.98 -1.06 -13.44
N ILE A 224 -4.37 -0.90 -12.26
CA ILE A 224 -3.00 -0.38 -12.16
C ILE A 224 -1.94 -1.45 -12.45
N PHE A 225 -2.25 -2.73 -12.20
CA PHE A 225 -1.25 -3.81 -12.26
C PHE A 225 -1.49 -4.85 -13.37
N ILE A 226 -2.56 -4.72 -14.17
CA ILE A 226 -2.88 -5.65 -15.27
C ILE A 226 -2.47 -5.07 -16.66
N GLU A 227 -1.58 -4.06 -16.74
CA GLU A 227 -1.08 -3.49 -18.01
C GLU A 227 0.43 -3.66 -18.31
#